data_AF-H9CDP4-F1
#
_entry.id   AF-H9CDP4-F1
#
_cell.length_a   1.000
_cell.length_b   1.000
_cell.length_c   1.000
_cell.angle_alpha   90.00
_cell.angle_beta   90.00
_cell.angle_gamma   90.00
#
_symmetry.space_group_name_H-M   'P 1'
#
loop_
_entity.id
_entity.type
_entity.pdbx_description
1 polymer ?
#
loop_
_entity_poly.entity_id
_entity_poly.type
_entity_poly.pdbx_seq_one_letter_code
_entity_poly.pdbx_strand_id
1 'polypeptide(L)' 'EPHLSNNEGSQVLGKAWNAEPPEVRQRYKEMSERIKKALLERHPQYQYQPRKPS' A
#
# COMPACT_ATOMS: atom_id res chain seq x y z
N GLU A 1 -8.05 24.47 -7.00
CA GLU A 1 -7.53 23.48 -7.95
C GLU A 1 -6.34 22.76 -7.33
N PRO A 2 -6.38 21.45 -7.07
CA PRO A 2 -5.16 20.74 -6.69
C PRO A 2 -4.27 20.68 -7.94
N HIS A 3 -3.31 21.61 -8.02
CA HIS A 3 -2.36 21.77 -9.14
C HIS A 3 -1.37 20.60 -9.28
N LEU A 4 -1.52 19.54 -8.50
CA LEU A 4 -0.61 18.41 -8.48
C LEU A 4 -1.26 17.23 -9.18
N SER A 5 -0.67 16.77 -10.28
CA SER A 5 -1.06 15.53 -10.94
C SER A 5 -0.81 14.34 -10.01
N ASN A 6 -1.65 13.29 -10.11
CA ASN A 6 -1.42 12.04 -9.39
C ASN A 6 -0.01 11.46 -9.63
N ASN A 7 0.55 11.67 -10.83
CA ASN A 7 1.90 11.24 -11.15
C ASN A 7 2.95 11.98 -10.33
N GLU A 8 2.78 13.29 -10.16
CA GLU A 8 3.68 14.14 -9.39
C GLU A 8 3.54 13.84 -7.89
N GLY A 9 2.31 13.71 -7.40
CA GLY A 9 2.03 13.29 -6.04
C GLY A 9 2.64 11.92 -5.71
N SER A 10 2.51 10.94 -6.60
CA SER A 10 3.08 9.61 -6.41
C SER A 10 4.61 9.63 -6.34
N GLN A 11 5.27 10.46 -7.15
CA GLN A 11 6.72 10.62 -7.09
C GLN A 11 7.19 11.24 -5.78
N VAL A 12 6.49 12.28 -5.29
CA VAL A 12 6.80 12.94 -4.01
C VAL A 12 6.58 11.97 -2.84
N LEU A 13 5.46 11.25 -2.83
CA LEU A 13 5.14 10.26 -1.79
C LEU A 13 6.16 9.12 -1.77
N GLY A 14 6.61 8.63 -2.92
CA GLY A 14 7.64 7.60 -3.00
C GLY A 14 8.97 8.05 -2.42
N LYS A 15 9.38 9.30 -2.69
CA LYS A 15 10.60 9.89 -2.10
C LYS A 15 10.47 10.04 -0.58
N ALA A 16 9.35 10.58 -0.11
CA ALA A 16 9.08 10.73 1.32
C ALA A 16 9.13 9.38 2.04
N TRP A 17 8.42 8.37 1.51
CA TRP A 17 8.40 7.02 2.09
C TRP A 17 9.77 6.35 2.20
N ASN A 18 10.67 6.62 1.24
CA ASN A 18 12.02 6.07 1.28
C ASN A 18 12.93 6.78 2.29
N ALA A 19 12.63 8.05 2.61
CA ALA A 19 13.33 8.82 3.63
C ALA A 19 12.77 8.58 5.04
N GLU A 20 11.60 7.96 5.18
CA GLU A 20 10.99 7.66 6.47
C GLU A 20 11.87 6.72 7.33
N PRO A 21 11.92 6.95 8.65
CA PRO A 21 12.64 6.07 9.57
C PRO A 21 12.09 4.64 9.59
N PRO A 22 12.92 3.63 9.95
CA PRO A 22 12.50 2.24 10.02
C PRO A 22 11.29 2.00 10.92
N GLU A 23 11.18 2.70 12.06
CA GLU A 23 10.08 2.59 13.01
C GLU A 23 8.73 3.04 12.42
N VAL A 24 8.73 4.09 11.61
CA VAL A 24 7.53 4.56 10.90
C VAL A 24 7.11 3.50 9.89
N ARG A 25 8.06 3.00 9.10
CA ARG A 25 7.79 1.96 8.09
C ARG A 25 7.26 0.67 8.73
N GLN A 26 7.82 0.28 9.88
CA GLN A 26 7.39 -0.86 10.66
C GLN A 26 5.96 -0.70 11.18
N ARG A 27 5.61 0.47 11.73
CA ARG A 27 4.23 0.76 12.16
C ARG A 27 3.22 0.59 11.03
N TYR A 28 3.50 1.12 9.84
CA TYR A 28 2.61 0.95 8.68
C TYR A 28 2.57 -0.49 8.17
N LYS A 29 3.68 -1.22 8.26
CA LYS A 29 3.73 -2.65 7.95
C LYS A 29 2.79 -3.45 8.86
N GLU A 30 2.85 -3.24 10.17
CA GLU A 30 1.98 -3.91 11.14
C GLU A 30 0.49 -3.61 10.89
N MET A 31 0.17 -2.35 10.57
CA MET A 31 -1.19 -1.99 10.18
C MET A 31 -1.62 -2.74 8.91
N SER A 32 -0.73 -2.86 7.91
CA SER A 32 -1.02 -3.61 6.68
C SER A 32 -1.25 -5.11 6.94
N GLU A 33 -0.50 -5.71 7.86
CA GLU A 33 -0.62 -7.12 8.23
C GLU A 33 -1.94 -7.38 8.95
N ARG A 34 -2.36 -6.49 9.84
CA ARG A 34 -3.68 -6.57 10.50
C ARG A 34 -4.82 -6.54 9.48
N ILE A 35 -4.75 -5.64 8.50
CA ILE A 35 -5.76 -5.54 7.44
C ILE A 35 -5.77 -6.81 6.58
N LYS A 36 -4.59 -7.30 6.17
CA LYS A 36 -4.46 -8.56 5.41
C LYS A 36 -5.06 -9.73 6.18
N LYS A 37 -4.78 -9.85 7.47
CA LYS A 37 -5.33 -10.91 8.32
C LYS A 37 -6.85 -10.85 8.37
N ALA A 38 -7.42 -9.67 8.65
CA ALA A 38 -8.87 -9.48 8.67
C ALA A 38 -9.53 -9.79 7.31
N LEU A 39 -8.87 -9.46 6.19
CA LEU A 39 -9.34 -9.83 4.86
C LEU A 39 -9.41 -11.35 4.69
N LEU A 40 -8.34 -12.07 5.04
CA LEU A 40 -8.26 -13.52 4.87
C LEU A 40 -9.20 -14.28 5.82
N GLU A 41 -9.40 -13.78 7.05
CA GLU A 41 -10.38 -14.32 7.99
C GLU A 41 -11.81 -14.15 7.46
N ARG A 42 -12.13 -12.98 6.90
CA ARG A 42 -13.46 -12.69 6.34
C ARG A 42 -13.70 -13.39 4.99
N HIS A 43 -12.65 -13.59 4.22
CA HIS A 43 -12.69 -14.16 2.88
C HIS A 43 -11.69 -15.33 2.79
N PRO A 44 -11.96 -16.48 3.43
CA PRO A 44 -11.05 -17.62 3.43
C PRO A 44 -10.82 -18.21 2.03
N GLN A 45 -11.72 -17.95 1.09
CA GLN A 45 -11.60 -18.32 -0.32
C GLN A 45 -10.87 -17.27 -1.18
N TYR A 46 -10.45 -16.15 -0.61
CA TYR A 46 -9.75 -15.11 -1.36
C TYR A 46 -8.39 -15.64 -1.83
N GLN A 47 -8.23 -15.69 -3.15
CA GLN A 47 -6.97 -16.01 -3.80
C GLN A 47 -6.71 -14.94 -4.86
N TYR A 48 -5.54 -14.30 -4.79
CA TYR A 48 -5.14 -13.32 -5.78
C TYR A 48 -5.00 -13.97 -7.16
N GLN A 49 -5.81 -13.52 -8.12
CA GLN A 49 -5.87 -14.04 -9.49
C GLN A 49 -5.67 -12.88 -10.48
N PRO A 50 -4.41 -12.49 -10.76
CA PRO A 50 -4.13 -11.40 -11.69
C PRO A 50 -4.57 -11.77 -13.11
N ARG A 51 -5.12 -10.81 -13.85
CA ARG A 51 -5.47 -11.00 -15.26
C ARG A 51 -4.22 -10.96 -16.13
N LYS A 52 -4.18 -11.79 -17.17
CA LYS A 52 -3.12 -11.74 -18.18
C LYS A 52 -3.15 -10.37 -18.88
N PRO A 53 -1.99 -9.73 -19.11
CA PRO A 53 -1.93 -8.54 -19.95
C PRO A 53 -2.39 -8.91 -21.37
N SER A 54 -3.24 -8.05 -21.96
CA SER A 54 -3.69 -8.15 -23.35
C SER A 54 -2.69 -7.52 -24.30
#